data_AF-A0A1W1CR62-F1
#
_entry.id   AF-A0A1W1CR62-F1
#
_cell.length_a   1.000
_cell.length_b   1.000
_cell.length_c   1.000
_cell.angle_alpha   90.00
_cell.angle_beta   90.00
_cell.angle_gamma   90.00
#
_symmetry.space_group_name_H-M   'P 1'
#
loop_
_entity.id
_entity.type
_entity.pdbx_description
1 polymer ?
#
loop_
_entity_poly.entity_id
_entity_poly.type
_entity_poly.pdbx_seq_one_letter_code
_entity_poly.pdbx_strand_id
1 'polypeptide(L)'
;MKKLLTLLFITVLSLNAAGFWTLTGLNKANVYVKNDVSLVSPKTITSIKKKMSSALVDLGIQTKVQDSPTLMIALEDLDNDGTHYVYVRLALGEEVQTYRADKSATFALTYFANDFIEVDKEELDSEVLESVDFLLSQFAEHFIDDKD
;
A
#
# COMPACT_ATOMS: atom_id res chain seq x y z
N MET A 1 38.89 -7.61 15.75
CA MET A 1 38.09 -8.03 14.58
C MET A 1 36.92 -8.93 14.95
N LYS A 2 37.12 -10.06 15.67
CA LYS A 2 35.99 -10.94 16.07
C LYS A 2 34.85 -10.22 16.81
N LYS A 3 35.18 -9.33 17.76
CA LYS A 3 34.19 -8.53 18.50
C LYS A 3 33.43 -7.49 17.65
N LEU A 4 34.04 -7.02 16.55
CA LEU A 4 33.40 -6.08 15.63
C LEU A 4 32.40 -6.81 14.72
N LEU A 5 32.74 -8.04 14.32
CA LEU A 5 31.89 -8.91 13.51
C LEU A 5 30.62 -9.34 14.27
N THR A 6 30.76 -9.60 15.58
CA THR A 6 29.62 -9.95 16.45
C THR A 6 28.66 -8.79 16.62
N LEU A 7 29.16 -7.55 16.71
CA LEU A 7 28.32 -6.36 16.82
C LEU A 7 27.50 -6.12 15.53
N LEU A 8 28.10 -6.39 14.36
CA LEU A 8 27.45 -6.27 13.06
C LEU A 8 26.32 -7.30 12.87
N PHE A 9 26.43 -8.48 13.49
CA PHE A 9 25.40 -9.52 13.45
C PHE A 9 24.17 -9.22 14.32
N ILE A 10 24.32 -8.42 15.39
CA ILE A 10 23.20 -8.06 16.27
C ILE A 10 22.36 -6.94 15.64
N THR A 11 22.98 -6.05 14.86
CA THR A 11 22.26 -4.97 14.17
C THR A 11 21.42 -5.48 13.00
N VAL A 12 21.85 -6.52 12.27
CA VAL A 12 21.04 -7.08 11.17
C VAL A 12 19.81 -7.86 11.65
N LEU A 13 19.81 -8.37 12.89
CA LEU A 13 18.68 -9.12 13.45
C LEU A 13 17.61 -8.24 14.12
N SER A 14 17.86 -6.94 14.27
CA SER A 14 16.96 -6.00 14.96
C SER A 14 16.35 -4.94 14.04
N LEU A 15 16.69 -4.93 12.76
CA LEU A 15 15.98 -4.18 11.73
C LEU A 15 14.81 -5.01 11.19
N ASN A 16 13.83 -5.30 12.04
CA ASN A 16 12.51 -5.58 11.51
C ASN A 16 11.99 -4.25 10.98
N ALA A 17 11.81 -4.15 9.67
CA ALA A 17 11.09 -3.06 9.03
C ALA A 17 9.59 -3.17 9.38
N ALA A 18 9.27 -3.09 10.67
CA ALA A 18 7.91 -2.97 11.13
C ALA A 18 7.37 -1.64 10.57
N GLY A 19 6.26 -1.70 9.84
CA GLY A 19 5.57 -0.48 9.45
C GLY A 19 5.23 0.35 10.69
N PHE A 20 5.04 1.67 10.53
CA PHE A 20 4.64 2.53 11.64
C PHE A 20 3.32 2.10 12.31
N TRP A 21 2.54 1.26 11.63
CA TRP A 21 1.25 0.75 12.03
C TRP A 21 1.20 -0.75 11.79
N THR A 22 0.59 -1.47 12.73
CA THR A 22 0.32 -2.88 12.59
C THR A 22 -0.93 -3.13 11.74
N LEU A 23 -0.90 -4.17 10.92
CA LEU A 23 -2.03 -4.75 10.20
C LEU A 23 -2.72 -5.87 10.99
N THR A 24 -2.25 -6.20 12.20
CA THR A 24 -2.88 -7.19 13.08
C THR A 24 -4.36 -6.85 13.31
N GLY A 25 -5.23 -7.85 13.15
CA GLY A 25 -6.68 -7.70 13.35
C GLY A 25 -7.45 -7.17 12.14
N LEU A 26 -6.77 -6.84 11.03
CA LEU A 26 -7.43 -6.47 9.78
C LEU A 26 -8.11 -7.71 9.16
N ASN A 27 -9.42 -7.84 9.37
CA ASN A 27 -10.24 -8.97 8.89
C ASN A 27 -11.17 -8.61 7.72
N LYS A 28 -11.35 -7.31 7.46
CA LYS A 28 -12.18 -6.78 6.37
C LYS A 28 -11.57 -5.50 5.81
N ALA A 29 -11.61 -5.34 4.50
CA ALA A 29 -11.24 -4.10 3.82
C ALA A 29 -11.96 -4.01 2.46
N ASN A 30 -12.37 -2.79 2.09
CA ASN A 30 -12.89 -2.49 0.76
C ASN A 30 -11.79 -1.87 -0.10
N VAL A 31 -11.92 -2.00 -1.42
CA VAL A 31 -10.94 -1.45 -2.37
C VAL A 31 -11.45 -0.14 -2.98
N TYR A 32 -10.55 0.81 -3.14
CA TYR A 32 -10.81 2.05 -3.86
C TYR A 32 -9.62 2.40 -4.77
N VAL A 33 -9.90 3.00 -5.92
CA VAL A 33 -8.86 3.48 -6.84
C VAL A 33 -9.17 4.92 -7.17
N LYS A 34 -8.28 5.82 -6.78
CA LYS A 34 -8.27 7.23 -7.16
C LYS A 34 -7.30 7.39 -8.34
N ASN A 35 -7.82 7.83 -9.48
CA ASN A 35 -7.00 8.03 -10.68
C ASN A 35 -6.99 9.52 -11.05
N ASP A 36 -5.87 10.19 -10.82
CA ASP A 36 -5.63 11.56 -11.27
C ASP A 36 -4.70 11.58 -12.51
N VAL A 37 -4.34 10.42 -13.07
CA VAL A 37 -3.53 10.30 -14.30
C VAL A 37 -4.46 10.11 -15.50
N SER A 38 -4.58 11.15 -16.32
CA SER A 38 -5.56 11.22 -17.40
C SER A 38 -5.36 10.17 -18.52
N LEU A 39 -4.12 9.72 -18.72
CA LEU A 39 -3.73 8.81 -19.79
C LEU A 39 -3.91 7.32 -19.44
N VAL A 40 -4.09 6.99 -18.16
CA VAL A 40 -4.31 5.60 -17.72
C VAL A 40 -5.68 5.11 -18.18
N SER A 41 -5.72 3.95 -18.84
CA SER A 41 -6.97 3.48 -19.44
C SER A 41 -8.00 3.00 -18.40
N PRO A 42 -9.32 3.14 -18.67
CA PRO A 42 -10.35 2.61 -17.77
C PRO A 42 -10.26 1.09 -17.53
N LYS A 43 -9.69 0.37 -18.50
CA LYS A 43 -9.42 -1.07 -18.38
C LYS A 43 -8.36 -1.34 -17.31
N THR A 44 -7.29 -0.54 -17.29
CA THR A 44 -6.26 -0.59 -16.25
C THR A 44 -6.84 -0.34 -14.87
N ILE A 45 -7.68 0.69 -14.71
CA ILE A 45 -8.36 0.96 -13.42
C ILE A 45 -9.22 -0.22 -12.96
N THR A 46 -9.90 -0.89 -13.89
CA THR A 46 -10.67 -2.10 -13.59
C THR A 46 -9.77 -3.26 -13.17
N SER A 47 -8.63 -3.44 -13.84
CA SER A 47 -7.61 -4.43 -13.50
C SER A 47 -7.01 -4.19 -12.11
N ILE A 48 -6.68 -2.94 -11.76
CA ILE A 48 -6.18 -2.56 -10.43
C ILE A 48 -7.19 -2.97 -9.35
N LYS A 49 -8.47 -2.57 -9.50
CA LYS A 49 -9.52 -2.95 -8.54
C LYS A 49 -9.64 -4.47 -8.36
N LYS A 50 -9.54 -5.22 -9.46
CA LYS A 50 -9.57 -6.68 -9.44
C LYS A 50 -8.38 -7.26 -8.69
N LYS A 51 -7.16 -6.80 -9.01
CA LYS A 51 -5.90 -7.22 -8.34
C LYS A 51 -5.95 -6.95 -6.84
N MET A 52 -6.35 -5.74 -6.44
CA MET A 52 -6.52 -5.39 -5.02
C MET A 52 -7.53 -6.30 -4.32
N SER A 53 -8.68 -6.57 -4.96
CA SER A 53 -9.71 -7.44 -4.38
C SER A 53 -9.23 -8.88 -4.23
N SER A 54 -8.51 -9.39 -5.25
CA SER A 54 -7.91 -10.72 -5.21
C SER A 54 -6.86 -10.82 -4.10
N ALA A 55 -5.95 -9.86 -4.00
CA ALA A 55 -4.92 -9.83 -2.95
C ALA A 55 -5.53 -9.88 -1.54
N LEU A 56 -6.58 -9.09 -1.27
CA LEU A 56 -7.29 -9.14 0.01
C LEU A 56 -7.91 -10.52 0.27
N VAL A 57 -8.59 -11.10 -0.73
CA VAL A 57 -9.24 -12.42 -0.61
C VAL A 57 -8.21 -13.52 -0.37
N ASP A 58 -7.07 -13.49 -1.06
CA ASP A 58 -5.99 -14.47 -0.93
C ASP A 58 -5.36 -14.44 0.47
N LEU A 59 -5.35 -13.26 1.11
CA LEU A 59 -4.91 -13.07 2.50
C LEU A 59 -5.99 -13.42 3.55
N GLY A 60 -7.20 -13.79 3.11
CA GLY A 60 -8.34 -14.10 3.97
C GLY A 60 -9.08 -12.87 4.50
N ILE A 61 -8.85 -11.70 3.92
CA ILE A 61 -9.51 -10.43 4.29
C ILE A 61 -10.82 -10.31 3.51
N GLN A 62 -11.93 -10.10 4.23
CA GLN A 62 -13.25 -9.98 3.62
C GLN A 62 -13.39 -8.65 2.86
N THR A 63 -14.02 -8.69 1.68
CA THR A 63 -14.29 -7.50 0.87
C THR A 63 -15.80 -7.27 0.72
N LYS A 64 -16.20 -6.04 0.38
CA LYS A 64 -17.60 -5.60 0.20
C LYS A 64 -18.43 -5.69 1.47
N VAL A 65 -17.81 -5.47 2.62
CA VAL A 65 -18.46 -5.44 3.93
C VAL A 65 -18.69 -3.98 4.34
N GLN A 66 -19.86 -3.68 4.90
CA GLN A 66 -20.17 -2.36 5.43
C GLN A 66 -19.23 -1.99 6.59
N ASP A 67 -18.96 -0.69 6.75
CA ASP A 67 -18.14 -0.13 7.82
C ASP A 67 -16.74 -0.80 7.89
N SER A 68 -16.12 -1.00 6.73
CA SER A 68 -14.78 -1.58 6.60
C SER A 68 -13.73 -0.51 6.31
N PRO A 69 -12.49 -0.69 6.79
CA PRO A 69 -11.32 0.02 6.27
C PRO A 69 -11.28 0.02 4.74
N THR A 70 -10.67 1.04 4.15
CA THR A 70 -10.50 1.16 2.70
C THR A 70 -9.03 1.04 2.34
N LEU A 71 -8.67 -0.02 1.61
CA LEU A 71 -7.39 -0.13 0.93
C LEU A 71 -7.50 0.62 -0.40
N MET A 72 -6.69 1.66 -0.57
CA MET A 72 -6.75 2.59 -1.70
C MET A 72 -5.44 2.55 -2.49
N ILE A 73 -5.57 2.48 -3.82
CA ILE A 73 -4.51 2.93 -4.74
C ILE A 73 -4.84 4.36 -5.19
N ALA A 74 -3.89 5.27 -5.08
CA ALA A 74 -3.95 6.59 -5.69
C ALA A 74 -2.86 6.72 -6.75
N LEU A 75 -3.25 7.14 -7.95
CA LEU A 75 -2.35 7.46 -9.06
C LEU A 75 -2.32 8.98 -9.20
N GLU A 76 -1.15 9.58 -9.06
CA GLU A 76 -0.92 11.02 -9.18
C GLU A 76 0.08 11.28 -10.31
N ASP A 77 -0.27 12.18 -11.24
CA ASP A 77 0.60 12.61 -12.34
C ASP A 77 1.51 13.74 -11.84
N LEU A 78 2.81 13.59 -12.04
CA LEU A 78 3.83 14.57 -11.70
C LEU A 78 4.50 15.03 -13.00
N ASP A 79 3.81 15.89 -13.74
CA ASP A 79 4.30 16.45 -14.99
C ASP A 79 5.57 17.31 -14.76
N ASN A 80 6.66 16.95 -15.45
CA ASN A 80 7.90 17.71 -15.47
C ASN A 80 8.50 17.72 -16.88
N ASP A 81 8.38 18.84 -17.59
CA ASP A 81 9.06 19.13 -18.85
C ASP A 81 9.01 18.01 -19.91
N GLY A 82 7.87 17.30 -20.01
CA GLY A 82 7.62 16.28 -21.04
C GLY A 82 7.97 14.85 -20.66
N THR A 83 8.51 14.62 -19.46
CA THR A 83 8.66 13.28 -18.87
C THR A 83 7.45 12.98 -17.98
N HIS A 84 6.80 11.83 -18.19
CA HIS A 84 5.67 11.41 -17.38
C HIS A 84 6.15 10.64 -16.16
N TYR A 85 5.99 11.26 -14.99
CA TYR A 85 6.20 10.61 -13.71
C TYR A 85 4.85 10.27 -13.08
N VAL A 86 4.65 9.01 -12.71
CA VAL A 86 3.46 8.60 -11.98
C VAL A 86 3.85 8.19 -10.57
N TYR A 87 3.22 8.85 -9.61
CA TYR A 87 3.33 8.49 -8.22
C TYR A 87 2.17 7.56 -7.85
N VAL A 88 2.51 6.30 -7.56
CA VAL A 88 1.56 5.25 -7.18
C VAL A 88 1.61 5.08 -5.67
N ARG A 89 0.48 5.26 -4.99
CA ARG A 89 0.39 5.16 -3.53
C ARG A 89 -0.64 4.10 -3.13
N LEU A 90 -0.22 3.14 -2.32
CA LEU A 90 -1.10 2.21 -1.62
C LEU A 90 -1.27 2.68 -0.17
N ALA A 91 -2.51 2.88 0.27
CA ALA A 91 -2.79 3.27 1.65
C ALA A 91 -4.01 2.54 2.21
N LEU A 92 -3.98 2.21 3.50
CA LEU A 92 -5.16 1.74 4.24
C LEU A 92 -5.70 2.90 5.07
N GLY A 93 -6.96 3.25 4.86
CA GLY A 93 -7.66 4.28 5.61
C GLY A 93 -8.76 3.70 6.47
N GLU A 94 -8.81 4.07 7.74
CA GLU A 94 -9.81 3.59 8.70
C GLU A 94 -10.14 4.62 9.79
N GLU A 95 -11.24 4.39 10.49
CA GLU A 95 -11.60 5.15 11.68
C GLU A 95 -10.86 4.60 12.91
N VAL A 96 -10.09 5.46 13.57
CA VAL A 96 -9.32 5.12 14.77
C VAL A 96 -9.72 6.00 15.94
N GLN A 97 -9.51 5.51 17.17
CA GLN A 97 -9.64 6.30 18.38
C GLN A 97 -8.31 6.94 18.75
N THR A 98 -8.31 8.25 19.03
CA THR A 98 -7.11 8.93 19.51
C THR A 98 -6.82 8.61 20.98
N TYR A 99 -5.56 8.76 21.39
CA TYR A 99 -5.13 8.63 22.79
C TYR A 99 -5.46 9.83 23.70
N ARG A 100 -6.20 10.83 23.18
CA ARG A 100 -6.57 12.02 23.96
C ARG A 100 -7.61 11.65 25.03
N ALA A 101 -7.75 12.49 26.04
CA ALA A 101 -8.63 12.23 27.19
C ALA A 101 -10.09 11.93 26.80
N ASP A 102 -10.56 12.51 25.70
CA ASP A 102 -11.90 12.34 25.14
C ASP A 102 -12.05 11.15 24.18
N LYS A 103 -10.95 10.47 23.82
CA LYS A 103 -10.91 9.34 22.87
C LYS A 103 -11.61 9.65 21.55
N SER A 104 -11.44 10.88 21.04
CA SER A 104 -12.11 11.31 19.81
C SER A 104 -11.84 10.34 18.66
N ALA A 105 -12.89 9.97 17.92
CA ALA A 105 -12.75 9.20 16.68
C ALA A 105 -12.24 10.10 15.55
N THR A 106 -11.28 9.61 14.77
CA THR A 106 -10.73 10.30 13.61
C THR A 106 -10.48 9.30 12.48
N PHE A 107 -10.52 9.77 11.24
CA PHE A 107 -9.97 9.00 10.13
C PHE A 107 -8.43 9.08 10.15
N ALA A 108 -7.76 7.97 9.90
CA ALA A 108 -6.31 7.89 9.80
C ALA A 108 -5.88 6.97 8.66
N LEU A 109 -4.69 7.22 8.12
CA LEU A 109 -3.99 6.29 7.26
C LEU A 109 -3.12 5.38 8.13
N THR A 110 -3.47 4.10 8.18
CA THR A 110 -2.87 3.05 9.03
C THR A 110 -2.04 2.05 8.24
N TYR A 111 -1.82 2.32 6.95
CA TYR A 111 -0.79 1.69 6.13
C TYR A 111 -0.43 2.65 5.00
N PHE A 112 0.84 2.64 4.60
CA PHE A 112 1.31 3.47 3.50
C PHE A 112 2.52 2.82 2.82
N ALA A 113 2.40 2.60 1.52
CA ALA A 113 3.50 2.26 0.64
C ALA A 113 3.35 3.08 -0.64
N ASN A 114 4.46 3.35 -1.30
CA ASN A 114 4.45 4.13 -2.54
C ASN A 114 5.59 3.72 -3.44
N ASP A 115 5.38 3.99 -4.71
CA ASP A 115 6.33 3.78 -5.77
C ASP A 115 6.26 4.96 -6.74
N PHE A 116 7.37 5.22 -7.41
CA PHE A 116 7.54 6.35 -8.30
C PHE A 116 8.12 5.83 -9.61
N ILE A 117 7.31 5.90 -10.67
CA ILE A 117 7.66 5.37 -11.98
C ILE A 117 7.89 6.52 -12.96
N GLU A 118 9.01 6.44 -13.68
CA GLU A 118 9.28 7.24 -14.88
C GLU A 118 8.91 6.37 -16.07
N VAL A 119 7.96 6.80 -16.90
CA VAL A 119 7.38 5.91 -17.91
C VAL A 119 6.99 6.65 -19.20
N ASP A 120 7.25 6.01 -20.33
CA ASP A 120 6.76 6.47 -21.62
C ASP A 120 5.27 6.17 -21.81
N LYS A 121 4.59 6.99 -22.61
CA LYS A 121 3.13 6.89 -22.77
C LYS A 121 2.66 5.52 -23.26
N GLU A 122 3.45 4.85 -24.08
CA GLU A 122 3.16 3.53 -24.66
C GLU A 122 3.17 2.41 -23.61
N GLU A 123 3.94 2.57 -22.53
CA GLU A 123 4.16 1.57 -21.48
C GLU A 123 3.45 1.91 -20.16
N LEU A 124 2.83 3.09 -20.07
CA LEU A 124 2.15 3.63 -18.89
C LEU A 124 1.20 2.61 -18.22
N ASP A 125 0.33 1.97 -18.99
CA ASP A 125 -0.66 1.03 -18.44
C ASP A 125 -0.01 -0.23 -17.84
N SER A 126 1.07 -0.75 -18.43
CA SER A 126 1.78 -1.92 -17.90
C SER A 126 2.59 -1.57 -16.67
N GLU A 127 3.36 -0.49 -16.70
CA GLU A 127 4.20 -0.05 -15.57
C GLU A 127 3.37 0.29 -14.34
N VAL A 128 2.21 0.94 -14.51
CA VAL A 128 1.26 1.17 -13.40
C VAL A 128 0.78 -0.15 -12.79
N LEU A 129 0.52 -1.18 -13.60
CA LEU A 129 0.09 -2.48 -13.09
C LEU A 129 1.21 -3.22 -12.36
N GLU A 130 2.44 -3.13 -12.85
CA GLU A 130 3.62 -3.72 -12.20
C GLU A 130 3.89 -3.04 -10.85
N SER A 131 3.83 -1.71 -10.82
CA SER A 131 3.93 -0.92 -9.59
C SER A 131 2.85 -1.29 -8.57
N VAL A 132 1.59 -1.47 -9.02
CA VAL A 132 0.50 -1.95 -8.15
C VAL A 132 0.77 -3.36 -7.62
N ASP A 133 1.28 -4.27 -8.44
CA ASP A 133 1.61 -5.64 -8.01
C ASP A 133 2.72 -5.63 -6.95
N PHE A 134 3.75 -4.80 -7.14
CA PHE A 134 4.82 -4.59 -6.16
C PHE A 134 4.27 -4.05 -4.83
N LEU A 135 3.44 -3.00 -4.85
CA LEU A 135 2.88 -2.43 -3.63
C LEU A 135 1.96 -3.42 -2.89
N LEU A 136 1.20 -4.22 -3.63
CA LEU A 136 0.35 -5.27 -3.05
C LEU A 136 1.16 -6.42 -2.46
N SER A 137 2.31 -6.78 -3.05
CA SER A 137 3.19 -7.79 -2.47
C SER A 137 3.79 -7.31 -1.15
N GLN A 138 4.23 -6.05 -1.06
CA GLN A 138 4.70 -5.46 0.20
C GLN A 138 3.61 -5.46 1.28
N PHE A 139 2.37 -5.12 0.90
CA PHE A 139 1.24 -5.17 1.84
C PHE A 139 0.99 -6.59 2.33
N ALA A 140 1.03 -7.58 1.43
CA ALA A 140 0.85 -8.98 1.76
C ALA A 140 1.93 -9.51 2.70
N GLU A 141 3.20 -9.20 2.42
CA GLU A 141 4.34 -9.55 3.27
C GLU A 141 4.17 -8.97 4.67
N HIS A 142 3.91 -7.67 4.79
CA HIS A 142 3.70 -7.02 6.09
C HIS A 142 2.49 -7.61 6.85
N PHE A 143 1.40 -7.94 6.15
CA PHE A 143 0.23 -8.56 6.78
C PHE A 143 0.50 -9.98 7.28
N ILE A 144 1.39 -10.72 6.62
CA ILE A 144 1.81 -12.06 7.05
C ILE A 144 2.76 -11.95 8.23
N ASP A 145 3.75 -11.06 8.17
CA ASP A 145 4.71 -10.82 9.25
C ASP A 145 4.01 -10.41 10.56
N ASP A 146 2.94 -9.62 10.49
CA ASP A 146 2.16 -9.18 11.65
C ASP A 146 1.23 -10.27 12.25
N LYS A 147 1.16 -11.46 11.64
CA LYS A 147 0.45 -12.61 12.20
C LYS A 147 1.36 -13.51 13.04
N ASP A 148 2.67 -13.43 12.85
CA ASP A 148 3.68 -14.23 13.57
C ASP A 148 4.09 -13.58 14.92
#